data_AF-A0A0A6D2F7-F1
#
_entry.id   AF-A0A0A6D2F7-F1
#
_cell.length_a   1.000
_cell.length_b   1.000
_cell.length_c   1.000
_cell.angle_alpha   90.00
_cell.angle_beta   90.00
_cell.angle_gamma   90.00
#
_symmetry.space_group_name_H-M   'P 1'
#
loop_
_entity.id
_entity.type
_entity.pdbx_description
1 polymer ?
#
loop_
_entity_poly.entity_id
_entity_poly.type
_entity_poly.pdbx_seq_one_letter_code
_entity_poly.pdbx_strand_id
1 'polypeptide(L)' 'MAGLMKAGVLLGSAAALAEAMNIEPRSLRAKTGAERGISCDDLRAAAEALDARAALMIEHAAKLRAEADA' A
#
# COMPACT_ATOMS: atom_id res chain seq x y z
N MET A 1 9.20 -8.97 7.11
CA MET A 1 9.28 -7.55 6.67
C MET A 1 9.27 -7.33 5.16
N ALA A 2 9.82 -8.23 4.31
CA ALA A 2 9.87 -8.02 2.85
C ALA A 2 8.50 -7.74 2.18
N GLY A 3 7.42 -8.38 2.65
CA GLY A 3 6.07 -8.14 2.12
C GLY A 3 5.56 -6.71 2.34
N LEU A 4 5.80 -6.13 3.51
CA LEU A 4 5.37 -4.77 3.84
C LEU A 4 6.17 -3.72 3.05
N MET A 5 7.48 -3.93 2.91
CA MET A 5 8.31 -3.05 2.07
C MET A 5 7.86 -3.06 0.60
N LYS A 6 7.48 -4.23 0.08
CA LYS A 6 6.90 -4.35 -1.27
C LYS A 6 5.55 -3.64 -1.38
N ALA A 7 4.71 -3.70 -0.35
CA ALA A 7 3.46 -2.94 -0.30
C ALA A 7 3.72 -1.43 -0.42
N GLY A 8 4.73 -0.91 0.26
CA GLY A 8 5.13 0.51 0.11
C GLY A 8 5.55 0.89 -1.30
N VAL A 9 6.30 0.04 -1.99
CA VAL A 9 6.66 0.25 -3.41
C VAL A 9 5.41 0.23 -4.29
N LEU A 10 4.51 -0.73 -4.06
CA LEU A 10 3.25 -0.83 -4.81
C LEU A 10 2.28 0.30 -4.50
N LEU A 11 2.32 0.89 -3.31
CA LEU A 11 1.60 2.11 -2.93
C LEU A 11 2.31 3.39 -3.38
N GLY A 12 3.51 3.28 -3.95
CA GLY A 12 4.26 4.39 -4.57
C GLY A 12 5.25 5.06 -3.65
N SER A 13 5.16 4.86 -2.32
CA SER A 13 6.19 5.28 -1.38
C SER A 13 6.02 4.59 -0.02
N ALA A 14 7.09 4.63 0.79
CA ALA A 14 7.01 4.26 2.20
C ALA A 14 6.10 5.21 3.01
N ALA A 15 5.96 6.47 2.60
CA ALA A 15 5.05 7.42 3.25
C ALA A 15 3.58 7.03 3.04
N ALA A 16 3.21 6.66 1.81
CA ALA A 16 1.86 6.18 1.50
C ALA A 16 1.48 4.93 2.29
N LEU A 17 2.45 4.03 2.55
CA LEU A 17 2.24 2.89 3.43
C LEU A 17 2.04 3.30 4.90
N ALA A 18 2.80 4.28 5.39
CA ALA A 18 2.65 4.79 6.76
C ALA A 18 1.26 5.43 6.96
N GLU A 19 0.81 6.21 5.97
CA GLU A 19 -0.53 6.81 5.96
C GLU A 19 -1.63 5.75 5.91
N ALA A 20 -1.51 4.74 5.04
CA ALA A 20 -2.44 3.62 4.97
C ALA A 20 -2.58 2.87 6.30
N MET A 21 -1.46 2.73 7.02
CA MET A 21 -1.42 2.07 8.33
C MET A 21 -1.79 3.03 9.49
N ASN A 22 -2.10 4.29 9.20
CA ASN A 22 -2.36 5.34 10.18
C ASN A 22 -1.26 5.48 11.26
N ILE A 23 0.00 5.45 10.82
CA ILE A 23 1.17 5.60 11.69
C ILE A 23 2.14 6.67 11.17
N GLU A 24 2.96 7.18 12.08
CA GLU A 24 4.05 8.09 11.70
C GLU A 24 5.17 7.36 10.92
N PRO A 25 5.87 8.03 9.99
CA PRO A 25 6.97 7.43 9.23
C PRO A 25 8.08 6.83 10.10
N ARG A 26 8.38 7.42 11.27
CA ARG A 26 9.34 6.86 12.23
C ARG A 26 8.87 5.51 12.80
N SER A 27 7.57 5.38 13.05
CA SER A 27 6.96 4.15 13.55
C SER A 27 6.99 3.06 12.48
N LEU A 28 6.81 3.44 11.21
CA LEU A 28 6.97 2.50 10.10
C LEU A 28 8.41 1.98 10.02
N ARG A 29 9.43 2.84 10.17
CA ARG A 29 10.84 2.43 10.18
C ARG A 29 11.16 1.49 11.35
N ALA A 30 10.68 1.79 12.56
CA ALA A 30 10.85 0.91 13.71
C ALA A 30 10.20 -0.46 13.49
N LYS A 31 9.03 -0.50 12.83
CA LYS A 31 8.35 -1.75 12.47
C LYS A 31 9.09 -2.52 11.39
N THR A 32 9.53 -1.87 10.31
CA THR A 32 10.23 -2.55 9.21
C THR A 32 11.68 -2.91 9.54
N GLY A 33 12.30 -2.25 10.50
CA GLY A 33 13.61 -2.56 11.07
C GLY A 33 13.62 -3.68 12.11
N ALA A 34 12.46 -4.31 12.38
CA ALA A 34 12.28 -5.35 13.40
C ALA A 34 12.53 -4.92 14.86
N GLU A 35 12.65 -3.60 15.11
CA GLU A 35 12.74 -3.04 16.47
C GLU A 35 11.38 -3.03 17.18
N ARG A 36 10.29 -2.89 16.42
CA ARG A 36 8.90 -3.11 16.86
C ARG A 36 8.26 -4.19 15.98
N GLY A 37 7.57 -5.15 16.59
CA GLY A 37 6.79 -6.14 15.84
C GLY A 37 5.70 -5.49 14.98
N ILE A 38 5.30 -6.17 13.91
CA ILE A 38 4.15 -5.81 13.07
C ILE A 38 2.91 -6.50 13.63
N SER A 39 1.82 -5.75 13.82
CA SER A 39 0.54 -6.31 14.28
C SER A 39 -0.25 -6.90 13.10
N CYS A 40 -1.25 -7.73 13.38
CA CYS A 40 -2.17 -8.19 12.34
C CYS A 40 -2.95 -7.03 11.71
N ASP A 41 -3.26 -5.98 12.48
CA ASP A 41 -4.01 -4.82 11.99
C ASP A 41 -3.18 -3.98 11.02
N ASP A 42 -1.87 -3.86 11.25
CA ASP A 42 -0.94 -3.26 10.29
C ASP A 42 -0.98 -3.97 8.92
N LEU A 43 -1.02 -5.30 8.95
CA LEU A 43 -1.06 -6.12 7.73
C LEU A 43 -2.40 -5.97 7.01
N ARG A 44 -3.51 -5.92 7.76
CA ARG A 44 -4.85 -5.69 7.19
C ARG A 44 -4.95 -4.31 6.56
N ALA A 45 -4.52 -3.26 7.27
CA ALA A 45 -4.53 -1.89 6.76
C ALA A 45 -3.69 -1.74 5.48
N ALA A 46 -2.49 -2.36 5.44
CA ALA A 46 -1.67 -2.37 4.24
C ALA A 46 -2.34 -3.13 3.07
N ALA A 47 -3.03 -4.25 3.34
CA ALA A 47 -3.76 -5.01 2.33
C ALA A 47 -4.95 -4.21 1.78
N GLU A 48 -5.77 -3.60 2.64
CA GLU A 48 -6.91 -2.77 2.25
C GLU A 48 -6.48 -1.60 1.36
N ALA A 49 -5.36 -0.95 1.69
CA ALA A 49 -4.82 0.13 0.85
C ALA A 49 -4.36 -0.36 -0.52
N LEU A 50 -3.78 -1.57 -0.61
CA LEU A 50 -3.42 -2.17 -1.88
C LEU A 50 -4.65 -2.51 -2.72
N ASP A 51 -5.70 -3.06 -2.10
CA ASP A 51 -6.96 -3.38 -2.78
C ASP A 51 -7.63 -2.11 -3.33
N ALA A 52 -7.68 -1.04 -2.54
CA ALA A 52 -8.21 0.25 -2.98
C ALA A 52 -7.43 0.81 -4.18
N ARG A 53 -6.09 0.74 -4.15
CA ARG A 53 -5.27 1.16 -5.28
C ARG A 53 -5.46 0.28 -6.51
N ALA A 54 -5.58 -1.04 -6.34
CA ALA A 54 -5.83 -1.96 -7.44
C ALA A 54 -7.18 -1.67 -8.11
N ALA A 55 -8.23 -1.36 -7.35
CA ALA A 55 -9.52 -0.97 -7.90
C ALA A 55 -9.43 0.28 -8.79
N LEU A 56 -8.72 1.32 -8.34
CA LEU A 56 -8.49 2.53 -9.13
C LEU A 56 -7.71 2.25 -10.42
N MET A 57 -6.69 1.37 -10.35
CA MET A 57 -5.91 0.96 -11.52
C MET A 57 -6.76 0.19 -12.54
N ILE A 58 -7.61 -0.72 -12.07
CA ILE A 58 -8.53 -1.49 -12.92
C ILE A 58 -9.54 -0.55 -13.60
N GLU A 59 -10.12 0.38 -12.84
CA GLU A 59 -11.06 1.38 -13.37
C GLU A 59 -10.39 2.23 -14.46
N HIS A 60 -9.18 2.73 -14.20
CA HIS A 60 -8.46 3.55 -15.17
C HIS A 60 -8.08 2.75 -16.42
N ALA A 61 -7.62 1.51 -16.26
CA ALA A 61 -7.33 0.63 -17.39
C ALA A 61 -8.59 0.35 -18.22
N ALA A 62 -9.77 0.21 -17.60
CA ALA A 62 -11.02 0.04 -18.33
C ALA A 62 -11.36 1.27 -19.18
N LYS A 63 -11.16 2.48 -18.66
CA LYS A 63 -11.35 3.73 -19.42
C LYS A 63 -10.42 3.78 -20.64
N LEU A 64 -9.14 3.46 -20.47
CA LEU A 64 -8.19 3.46 -21.59
C LEU A 64 -8.55 2.45 -22.70
N ARG A 65 -9.09 1.29 -22.34
CA ARG A 65 -9.57 0.31 -23.33
C ARG A 65 -10.79 0.83 -24.07
N ALA A 66 -11.74 1.43 -23.36
CA ALA A 66 -12.93 2.03 -23.98
C ALA A 66 -12.57 3.13 -24.98
N GLU A 67 -11.56 3.96 -24.67
CA GLU A 67 -11.05 4.99 -25.60
C GLU A 67 -10.34 4.38 -26.83
N ALA A 68 -9.71 3.21 -26.69
CA ALA A 68 -9.03 2.54 -27.80
C ALA A 68 -10.01 1.84 -28.77
N ASP A 69 -11.17 1.42 -28.27
CA ASP A 69 -12.21 0.73 -29.03
C ASP A 69 -13.28 1.69 -29.61
N ALA A 70 -13.17 3.00 -29.34
CA ALA A 70 -14.08 4.06 -29.79
C ALA A 70 -13.67 4.69 -31.14
#